data_AF-A0A3C2BWT0-F1
#
_entry.id   AF-A0A3C2BWT0-F1
#
_cell.length_a   1.000
_cell.length_b   1.000
_cell.length_c   1.000
_cell.angle_alpha   90.00
_cell.angle_beta   90.00
_cell.angle_gamma   90.00
#
_symmetry.space_group_name_H-M   'P 1'
#
loop_
_entity.id
_entity.type
_entity.pdbx_description
1 polymer ?
#
loop_
_entity_poly.entity_id
_entity_poly.type
_entity_poly.pdbx_seq_one_letter_code
_entity_poly.pdbx_strand_id
1 'polypeptide(L)'
;MPRSARSSADAISARLRDLELLTKGPAWALTRSAPWVIAVLQASFTRTRPQLPLEEFHADVDSFLEQLRRQEPGPGGAANGTSSGRNYADEWTRKHFLTRRNQSGQIVYEVTEPAARVLAFLDSLSSERSTLNGSRLGTLLGDVEKLANETNPDQSARLESLEEEIGERQQLIQDISSGDFDGLLDDDEAVEAAGNILELAASL
;
A
#
# COMPACT_ATOMS: atom_id res chain seq x y z
N MET A 1 44.32 1.35 8.83
CA MET A 1 43.10 2.19 8.72
C MET A 1 41.86 1.28 8.77
N PRO A 2 41.03 1.31 9.85
CA PRO A 2 39.80 0.52 9.91
C PRO A 2 38.53 1.32 10.31
N ARG A 3 38.53 2.67 10.25
CA ARG A 3 37.45 3.50 10.81
C ARG A 3 36.20 3.66 9.91
N SER A 4 36.30 3.56 8.57
CA SER A 4 35.15 3.82 7.68
C SER A 4 34.13 2.69 7.57
N ALA A 5 34.55 1.41 7.53
CA ALA A 5 33.62 0.28 7.38
C ALA A 5 32.64 0.15 8.56
N ARG A 6 33.12 0.41 9.78
CA ARG A 6 32.32 0.42 11.00
C ARG A 6 31.25 1.52 10.97
N SER A 7 31.56 2.68 10.37
CA SER A 7 30.62 3.79 10.20
C SER A 7 29.48 3.50 9.20
N SER A 8 29.74 2.71 8.15
CA SER A 8 28.72 2.35 7.15
C SER A 8 27.76 1.29 7.68
N ALA A 9 28.28 0.27 8.37
CA ALA A 9 27.45 -0.75 9.04
C ALA A 9 26.58 -0.12 10.15
N ASP A 10 27.13 0.84 10.90
CA ASP A 10 26.38 1.61 11.89
C ASP A 10 25.26 2.45 11.24
N ALA A 11 25.53 3.07 10.07
CA ALA A 11 24.54 3.83 9.32
C ALA A 11 23.41 2.94 8.76
N ILE A 12 23.74 1.78 8.19
CA ILE A 12 22.76 0.81 7.70
C ILE A 12 21.90 0.29 8.86
N SER A 13 22.52 -0.03 10.00
CA SER A 13 21.81 -0.49 11.19
C SER A 13 20.89 0.59 11.76
N ALA A 14 21.27 1.86 11.69
CA ALA A 14 20.40 2.97 12.06
C ALA A 14 19.22 3.10 11.08
N ARG A 15 19.47 2.99 9.77
CA ARG A 15 18.41 3.04 8.75
C ARG A 15 17.45 1.87 8.83
N LEU A 16 17.93 0.65 9.07
CA LEU A 16 17.08 -0.51 9.29
C LEU A 16 16.15 -0.29 10.48
N ARG A 17 16.68 0.23 11.60
CA ARG A 17 15.87 0.57 12.77
C ARG A 17 14.81 1.62 12.45
N ASP A 18 15.16 2.66 11.69
CA ASP A 18 14.18 3.67 11.24
C ASP A 18 13.04 3.02 10.43
N LEU A 19 13.37 2.11 9.50
CA LEU A 19 12.39 1.40 8.68
C LEU A 19 11.54 0.40 9.49
N GLU A 20 12.14 -0.32 10.43
CA GLU A 20 11.43 -1.20 11.37
C GLU A 20 10.45 -0.42 12.27
N LEU A 21 10.80 0.82 12.62
CA LEU A 21 9.89 1.71 13.36
C LEU A 21 8.75 2.22 12.47
N LEU A 22 9.05 2.57 11.21
CA LEU A 22 8.04 3.00 10.24
C LEU A 22 7.03 1.89 9.91
N THR A 23 7.49 0.66 9.72
CA THR A 23 6.61 -0.49 9.43
C THR A 23 5.70 -0.87 10.61
N LYS A 24 6.07 -0.48 11.84
CA LYS A 24 5.22 -0.60 13.03
C LYS A 24 4.31 0.61 13.24
N GLY A 25 4.48 1.67 12.45
CA GLY A 25 3.79 2.94 12.59
C GLY A 25 2.40 2.98 11.95
N PRO A 26 1.60 4.00 12.29
CA PRO A 26 0.23 4.15 11.80
C PRO A 26 0.14 4.36 10.28
N ALA A 27 1.15 5.02 9.70
CA ALA A 27 1.24 5.21 8.26
C ALA A 27 1.24 3.86 7.51
N TRP A 28 2.07 2.91 7.97
CA TRP A 28 2.15 1.58 7.37
C TRP A 28 0.92 0.70 7.67
N ALA A 29 0.32 0.86 8.85
CA ALA A 29 -0.93 0.19 9.15
C ALA A 29 -2.09 0.68 8.25
N LEU A 30 -2.08 1.96 7.86
CA LEU A 30 -3.09 2.52 6.97
C LEU A 30 -2.96 2.02 5.52
N THR A 31 -1.73 1.86 5.00
CA THR A 31 -1.52 1.30 3.65
C THR A 31 -1.99 -0.14 3.49
N ARG A 32 -2.05 -0.90 4.61
CA ARG A 32 -2.56 -2.27 4.65
C ARG A 32 -4.04 -2.39 5.04
N SER A 33 -4.72 -1.28 5.26
CA SER A 33 -6.14 -1.28 5.60
C SER A 33 -6.99 -1.61 4.38
N ALA A 34 -8.22 -2.10 4.60
CA ALA A 34 -9.15 -2.38 3.51
C ALA A 34 -9.43 -1.10 2.69
N PRO A 35 -9.63 -1.18 1.37
CA PRO A 35 -9.81 0.01 0.51
C PRO A 35 -10.94 0.94 0.96
N TRP A 36 -12.03 0.38 1.47
CA TRP A 36 -13.17 1.17 1.97
C TRP A 36 -12.81 2.04 3.17
N VAL A 37 -11.86 1.63 4.02
CA VAL A 37 -11.39 2.43 5.16
C VAL A 37 -10.73 3.71 4.65
N ILE A 38 -9.87 3.57 3.63
CA ILE A 38 -9.18 4.69 2.99
C ILE A 38 -10.21 5.62 2.35
N ALA A 39 -11.20 5.06 1.63
CA ALA A 39 -12.26 5.81 0.98
C ALA A 39 -13.08 6.63 1.98
N VAL A 40 -13.49 6.02 3.10
CA VAL A 40 -14.21 6.73 4.18
C VAL A 40 -13.37 7.89 4.72
N LEU A 41 -12.10 7.64 5.05
CA LEU A 41 -11.24 8.70 5.61
C LEU A 41 -11.00 9.86 4.62
N GLN A 42 -10.79 9.58 3.34
CA GLN A 42 -10.63 10.61 2.30
C GLN A 42 -11.93 11.39 2.04
N ALA A 43 -13.07 10.72 2.05
CA ALA A 43 -14.37 11.35 1.80
C ALA A 43 -14.85 12.20 2.99
N SER A 44 -14.63 11.70 4.22
CA SER A 44 -15.03 12.39 5.44
C SER A 44 -14.16 13.62 5.72
N PHE A 45 -12.84 13.50 5.60
CA PHE A 45 -11.90 14.56 5.96
C PHE A 45 -11.30 15.22 4.72
N THR A 46 -11.82 16.40 4.40
CA THR A 46 -11.40 17.19 3.24
C THR A 46 -10.68 18.46 3.66
N ARG A 47 -10.05 19.17 2.71
CA ARG A 47 -9.40 20.46 2.99
C ARG A 47 -10.34 21.50 3.61
N THR A 48 -11.62 21.47 3.21
CA THR A 48 -12.66 22.38 3.72
C THR A 48 -13.32 21.85 4.99
N ARG A 49 -13.11 20.58 5.32
CA ARG A 49 -13.69 19.88 6.48
C ARG A 49 -12.63 19.00 7.15
N PRO A 50 -11.60 19.61 7.79
CA PRO A 50 -10.51 18.84 8.41
C PRO A 50 -10.91 18.18 9.73
N GLN A 51 -12.05 18.59 10.31
CA GLN A 51 -12.54 18.13 11.61
C GLN A 51 -14.03 17.78 11.50
N LEU A 52 -14.42 16.76 12.25
CA LEU A 52 -15.76 16.18 12.20
C LEU A 52 -16.26 15.84 13.61
N PRO A 53 -17.45 16.30 14.02
CA PRO A 53 -18.07 15.87 15.27
C PRO A 53 -18.17 14.34 15.40
N LEU A 54 -18.00 13.85 16.63
CA LEU A 54 -18.08 12.41 16.96
C LEU A 54 -19.34 11.75 16.38
N GLU A 55 -20.50 12.30 16.72
CA GLU A 55 -21.81 11.72 16.39
C GLU A 55 -22.07 11.73 14.88
N GLU A 56 -21.67 12.83 14.23
CA GLU A 56 -21.82 12.99 12.79
C GLU A 56 -20.94 11.98 12.04
N PHE A 57 -19.68 11.84 12.43
CA PHE A 57 -18.79 10.85 11.83
C PHE A 57 -19.29 9.42 12.05
N HIS A 58 -19.81 9.09 13.23
CA HIS A 58 -20.36 7.76 13.49
C HIS A 58 -21.55 7.47 12.59
N ALA A 59 -22.48 8.43 12.44
CA ALA A 59 -23.66 8.30 11.59
C ALA A 59 -23.30 8.16 10.09
N ASP A 60 -22.30 8.92 9.61
CA ASP A 60 -21.81 8.81 8.23
C ASP A 60 -21.22 7.41 7.96
N VAL A 61 -20.41 6.91 8.88
CA VAL A 61 -19.80 5.57 8.77
C VAL A 61 -20.86 4.48 8.86
N ASP A 62 -21.82 4.58 9.79
CA ASP A 62 -22.94 3.63 9.89
C ASP A 62 -23.74 3.57 8.59
N SER A 63 -24.08 4.73 8.03
CA SER A 63 -24.81 4.84 6.76
C SER A 63 -24.04 4.23 5.59
N PHE A 64 -22.71 4.41 5.55
CA PHE A 64 -21.85 3.79 4.54
C PHE A 64 -21.80 2.27 4.70
N LEU A 65 -21.63 1.76 5.92
CA LEU A 65 -21.59 0.32 6.19
C LEU A 65 -22.92 -0.37 5.84
N GLU A 66 -24.06 0.31 6.03
CA GLU A 66 -25.37 -0.17 5.59
C GLU A 66 -25.50 -0.23 4.06
N GLN A 67 -24.89 0.70 3.34
CA GLN A 67 -24.84 0.65 1.87
C GLN A 67 -23.95 -0.50 1.39
N LEU A 68 -22.76 -0.65 1.98
CA LEU A 68 -21.82 -1.69 1.62
C LEU A 68 -22.40 -3.10 1.86
N ARG A 69 -23.08 -3.31 3.00
CA ARG A 69 -23.79 -4.57 3.30
C ARG A 69 -24.89 -4.92 2.30
N ARG A 70 -25.54 -3.92 1.68
CA ARG A 70 -26.56 -4.14 0.66
C ARG A 70 -25.96 -4.52 -0.70
N GLN A 71 -24.73 -4.08 -0.98
CA GLN A 71 -24.04 -4.35 -2.24
C GLN A 71 -23.33 -5.71 -2.21
N GLU A 72 -22.77 -6.11 -1.07
CA GLU A 72 -22.09 -7.41 -0.87
C GLU A 72 -22.75 -8.23 0.25
N PRO A 73 -23.92 -8.84 0.00
CA PRO A 73 -24.60 -9.68 0.97
C PRO A 73 -23.88 -11.04 1.11
N GLY A 74 -22.97 -11.18 2.07
CA GLY A 74 -22.34 -12.46 2.38
C GLY A 74 -21.42 -12.45 3.61
N PRO A 75 -21.11 -13.62 4.19
CA PRO A 75 -20.25 -13.76 5.37
C PRO A 75 -18.76 -13.43 5.12
N GLY A 76 -18.40 -12.91 3.95
CA GLY A 76 -17.06 -12.45 3.60
C GLY A 76 -16.97 -10.96 3.23
N GLY A 77 -18.09 -10.23 3.17
CA GLY A 77 -18.10 -8.81 2.74
C GLY A 77 -17.29 -7.92 3.67
N ALA A 78 -16.72 -6.82 3.16
CA ALA A 78 -15.77 -5.99 3.90
C ALA A 78 -16.37 -5.31 5.17
N ALA A 79 -17.70 -5.32 5.30
CA ALA A 79 -18.48 -4.85 6.45
C ALA A 79 -19.20 -6.00 7.19
N ASN A 80 -18.64 -7.20 7.21
CA ASN A 80 -19.27 -8.33 7.86
C ASN A 80 -19.15 -8.24 9.40
N GLY A 81 -20.25 -7.88 10.07
CA GLY A 81 -20.35 -7.82 11.53
C GLY A 81 -21.38 -6.80 12.04
N THR A 82 -21.67 -6.84 13.34
CA THR A 82 -22.49 -5.85 14.08
C THR A 82 -21.70 -4.61 14.48
N SER A 83 -20.55 -4.37 13.85
CA SER A 83 -19.65 -3.25 14.18
C SER A 83 -20.26 -1.93 13.71
N SER A 84 -20.52 -1.03 14.66
CA SER A 84 -21.00 0.33 14.36
C SER A 84 -19.87 1.27 13.96
N GLY A 85 -20.22 2.42 13.38
CA GLY A 85 -19.31 3.51 13.06
C GLY A 85 -18.51 3.97 14.27
N ARG A 86 -19.11 3.92 15.48
CA ARG A 86 -18.38 4.14 16.74
C ARG A 86 -17.26 3.14 16.97
N ASN A 87 -17.50 1.84 16.72
CA ASN A 87 -16.49 0.79 16.92
C ASN A 87 -15.32 0.96 15.96
N TYR A 88 -15.59 1.27 14.69
CA TYR A 88 -14.54 1.56 13.71
C TYR A 88 -13.80 2.85 14.02
N ALA A 89 -14.49 3.90 14.43
CA ALA A 89 -13.84 5.15 14.82
C ALA A 89 -12.94 4.98 16.07
N ASP A 90 -13.36 4.16 17.04
CA ASP A 90 -12.52 3.75 18.18
C ASP A 90 -11.29 2.94 17.71
N GLU A 91 -11.47 2.01 16.78
CA GLU A 91 -10.37 1.23 16.20
C GLU A 91 -9.37 2.11 15.45
N TRP A 92 -9.85 3.03 14.60
CA TRP A 92 -9.01 3.97 13.86
C TRP A 92 -8.31 4.96 14.78
N THR A 93 -8.88 5.27 15.94
CA THR A 93 -8.19 6.02 17.01
C THR A 93 -7.08 5.19 17.64
N ARG A 94 -7.33 3.91 17.96
CA ARG A 94 -6.31 2.98 18.50
C ARG A 94 -5.17 2.72 17.53
N LYS A 95 -5.46 2.68 16.22
CA LYS A 95 -4.48 2.59 15.13
C LYS A 95 -3.78 3.92 14.82
N HIS A 96 -4.10 4.99 15.55
CA HIS A 96 -3.59 6.34 15.34
C HIS A 96 -3.83 6.91 13.92
N PHE A 97 -4.90 6.49 13.25
CA PHE A 97 -5.37 7.13 12.01
C PHE A 97 -6.13 8.42 12.33
N LEU A 98 -6.93 8.35 13.39
CA LEU A 98 -7.69 9.47 13.92
C LEU A 98 -7.17 9.86 15.31
N THR A 99 -7.35 11.13 15.66
CA THR A 99 -7.26 11.60 17.03
C THR A 99 -8.55 12.31 17.44
N ARG A 100 -8.83 12.36 18.73
CA ARG A 100 -9.96 13.08 19.31
C ARG A 100 -9.47 14.39 19.90
N ARG A 101 -10.13 15.50 19.56
CA ARG A 101 -9.83 16.82 20.11
C ARG A 101 -11.10 17.46 20.65
N ASN A 102 -10.96 18.22 21.72
CA ASN A 102 -12.03 19.09 22.18
C ASN A 102 -11.92 20.42 21.45
N GLN A 103 -12.97 20.81 20.74
CA GLN A 103 -13.10 22.07 20.03
C GLN A 103 -14.38 22.75 20.50
N SER A 104 -14.23 23.85 21.22
CA SER A 104 -15.35 24.67 21.70
C SER A 104 -16.42 23.89 22.48
N GLY A 105 -16.01 22.88 23.24
CA GLY A 105 -16.93 22.05 24.04
C GLY A 105 -17.50 20.83 23.30
N GLN A 106 -17.18 20.65 22.02
CA GLN A 106 -17.54 19.46 21.24
C GLN A 106 -16.31 18.60 20.98
N ILE A 107 -16.45 17.28 21.07
CA ILE A 107 -15.38 16.36 20.71
C ILE A 107 -15.48 16.09 19.20
N VAL A 108 -14.39 16.35 18.51
CA VAL A 108 -14.23 16.15 17.06
C VAL A 108 -13.11 15.15 16.78
N TYR A 109 -13.24 14.45 15.67
CA TYR A 109 -12.16 13.69 15.05
C TYR A 109 -11.35 14.57 14.10
N GLU A 110 -10.06 14.27 14.03
CA GLU A 110 -9.11 14.83 13.07
C GLU A 110 -8.19 13.71 12.61
N VAL A 111 -7.80 13.71 11.34
CA VAL A 111 -6.80 12.77 10.81
C VAL A 111 -5.43 13.14 11.37
N THR A 112 -4.69 12.15 11.86
CA THR A 112 -3.33 12.38 12.36
C THR A 112 -2.38 12.75 11.22
N GLU A 113 -1.31 13.50 11.51
CA GLU A 113 -0.34 13.89 10.49
C GLU A 113 0.25 12.70 9.69
N PRO A 114 0.64 11.56 10.33
CA PRO A 114 1.12 10.41 9.58
C PRO A 114 0.06 9.80 8.66
N ALA A 115 -1.19 9.75 9.09
CA ALA A 115 -2.29 9.24 8.29
C ALA A 115 -2.59 10.18 7.10
N ALA A 116 -2.63 11.49 7.34
CA ALA A 116 -2.85 12.50 6.31
C ALA A 116 -1.79 12.42 5.19
N ARG A 117 -0.52 12.18 5.55
CA ARG A 117 0.58 11.99 4.58
C ARG A 117 0.34 10.79 3.67
N VAL A 118 -0.13 9.67 4.23
CA VAL A 118 -0.45 8.45 3.46
C VAL A 118 -1.68 8.66 2.58
N LEU A 119 -2.75 9.26 3.11
CA LEU A 119 -3.96 9.54 2.33
C LEU A 119 -3.66 10.47 1.15
N ALA A 120 -2.81 11.48 1.35
CA ALA A 120 -2.38 12.38 0.28
C ALA A 120 -1.51 11.67 -0.78
N PHE A 121 -0.64 10.74 -0.37
CA PHE A 121 0.14 9.92 -1.30
C PHE A 121 -0.74 8.98 -2.12
N LEU A 122 -1.73 8.33 -1.49
CA LEU A 122 -2.68 7.48 -2.20
C LEU A 122 -3.54 8.28 -3.19
N ASP A 123 -3.94 9.50 -2.80
CA ASP A 123 -4.65 10.44 -3.67
C ASP A 123 -3.78 10.95 -4.84
N SER A 124 -2.47 11.13 -4.62
CA SER A 124 -1.56 11.48 -5.72
C SER A 124 -1.41 10.32 -6.71
N LEU A 125 -1.38 9.06 -6.25
CA LEU A 125 -1.32 7.89 -7.13
C LEU A 125 -2.59 7.71 -7.98
N SER A 126 -3.76 8.06 -7.45
CA SER A 126 -5.01 8.06 -8.24
C SER A 126 -5.05 9.22 -9.23
N SER A 127 -4.54 10.39 -8.84
CA SER A 127 -4.49 11.61 -9.66
C SER A 127 -3.43 11.53 -10.77
N GLU A 128 -2.27 10.93 -10.52
CA GLU A 128 -1.20 10.71 -11.50
C GLU A 128 -1.62 9.76 -12.62
N ARG A 129 -2.54 8.82 -12.33
CA ARG A 129 -3.18 7.97 -13.35
C ARG A 129 -3.96 8.78 -14.39
N SER A 130 -4.35 10.03 -14.08
CA SER A 130 -5.06 10.95 -14.99
C SER A 130 -4.17 11.96 -15.73
N THR A 131 -2.90 12.17 -15.31
CA THR A 131 -2.04 13.22 -15.90
C THR A 131 -0.58 12.83 -16.18
N LEU A 132 -0.07 11.69 -15.67
CA LEU A 132 1.38 11.44 -15.54
C LEU A 132 1.81 9.98 -15.78
N ASN A 133 1.22 9.26 -16.75
CA ASN A 133 1.63 7.88 -17.11
C ASN A 133 2.95 7.79 -17.92
N GLY A 134 4.06 8.40 -17.49
CA GLY A 134 5.34 7.96 -18.09
C GLY A 134 6.59 8.66 -17.61
N SER A 135 6.64 9.99 -17.73
CA SER A 135 7.95 10.65 -17.72
C SER A 135 8.54 10.92 -16.33
N ARG A 136 7.76 10.83 -15.24
CA ARG A 136 8.23 11.19 -13.88
C ARG A 136 8.46 10.00 -12.96
N LEU A 137 7.61 8.98 -13.03
CA LEU A 137 7.77 7.72 -12.29
C LEU A 137 9.03 6.97 -12.71
N GLY A 138 9.36 6.97 -14.02
CA GLY A 138 10.61 6.38 -14.51
C GLY A 138 11.85 7.09 -13.98
N THR A 139 11.83 8.43 -13.87
CA THR A 139 12.96 9.20 -13.36
C THR A 139 13.16 8.99 -11.86
N LEU A 140 12.09 9.01 -11.07
CA LEU A 140 12.19 8.80 -9.61
C LEU A 140 12.62 7.37 -9.26
N LEU A 141 12.12 6.36 -9.99
CA LEU A 141 12.53 4.97 -9.76
C LEU A 141 14.01 4.76 -10.14
N GLY A 142 14.47 5.36 -11.25
CA GLY A 142 15.87 5.32 -11.66
C GLY A 142 16.83 6.02 -10.69
N ASP A 143 16.43 7.16 -10.11
CA ASP A 143 17.24 7.87 -9.13
C ASP A 143 17.32 7.10 -7.78
N VAL A 144 16.26 6.38 -7.40
CA VAL A 144 16.24 5.51 -6.21
C VAL A 144 17.06 4.23 -6.42
N GLU A 145 16.99 3.60 -7.60
CA GLU A 145 17.81 2.44 -7.94
C GLU A 145 19.29 2.79 -8.00
N LYS A 146 19.64 3.94 -8.60
CA LYS A 146 21.01 4.42 -8.66
C LYS A 146 21.59 4.67 -7.26
N LEU A 147 20.80 5.31 -6.39
CA LEU A 147 21.21 5.58 -5.01
C LEU A 147 21.32 4.31 -4.15
N ALA A 148 20.45 3.33 -4.38
CA ALA A 148 20.52 2.02 -3.73
C ALA A 148 21.74 1.20 -4.19
N ASN A 149 22.07 1.25 -5.49
CA ASN A 149 23.23 0.57 -6.06
C ASN A 149 24.56 1.18 -5.60
N GLU A 150 24.63 2.50 -5.44
CA GLU A 150 25.86 3.19 -4.99
C GLU A 150 26.18 2.99 -3.48
N THR A 151 25.27 2.37 -2.71
CA THR A 151 25.37 2.28 -1.23
C THR A 151 25.47 0.84 -0.67
N ASN A 152 25.51 -0.20 -1.51
CA ASN A 152 25.46 -1.59 -1.03
C ASN A 152 26.86 -2.14 -0.63
N PRO A 153 27.08 -2.61 0.62
CA PRO A 153 28.38 -3.09 1.10
C PRO A 153 28.81 -4.50 0.65
N ASP A 154 28.03 -5.21 -0.19
CA ASP A 154 28.47 -6.47 -0.80
C ASP A 154 28.16 -6.50 -2.30
N GLN A 155 28.92 -5.68 -3.03
CA GLN A 155 28.83 -5.54 -4.48
C GLN A 155 29.06 -6.88 -5.20
N SER A 156 29.86 -7.78 -4.63
CA SER A 156 30.15 -9.10 -5.19
C SER A 156 28.95 -10.04 -5.09
N ALA A 157 28.31 -10.14 -3.92
CA ALA A 157 27.12 -10.98 -3.75
C ALA A 157 25.92 -10.47 -4.61
N ARG A 158 25.80 -9.16 -4.80
CA ARG A 158 24.78 -8.59 -5.68
C ARG A 158 25.09 -8.82 -7.16
N LEU A 159 26.37 -8.74 -7.54
CA LEU A 159 26.80 -9.02 -8.91
C LEU A 159 26.58 -10.51 -9.25
N GLU A 160 26.94 -11.42 -8.35
CA GLU A 160 26.72 -12.87 -8.49
C GLU A 160 25.23 -13.19 -8.66
N SER A 161 24.36 -12.64 -7.82
CA SER A 161 22.90 -12.83 -7.94
C SER A 161 22.34 -12.25 -9.25
N LEU A 162 22.87 -11.14 -9.76
CA LEU A 162 22.44 -10.56 -11.03
C LEU A 162 22.98 -11.35 -12.23
N GLU A 163 24.18 -11.90 -12.14
CA GLU A 163 24.77 -12.78 -13.16
C GLU A 163 24.00 -14.10 -13.24
N GLU A 164 23.56 -14.66 -12.12
CA GLU A 164 22.66 -15.81 -12.06
C GLU A 164 21.31 -15.50 -12.73
N GLU A 165 20.67 -14.38 -12.39
CA GLU A 165 19.39 -13.98 -13.01
C GLU A 165 19.54 -13.73 -14.52
N ILE A 166 20.63 -13.09 -14.95
CA ILE A 166 20.94 -12.92 -16.38
C ILE A 166 21.12 -14.29 -17.05
N GLY A 167 21.82 -15.22 -16.40
CA GLY A 167 22.00 -16.58 -16.90
C GLY A 167 20.67 -17.32 -17.09
N GLU A 168 19.79 -17.29 -16.08
CA GLU A 168 18.45 -17.88 -16.15
C GLU A 168 17.61 -17.27 -17.29
N ARG A 169 17.65 -15.94 -17.44
CA ARG A 169 16.93 -15.24 -18.52
C ARG A 169 17.50 -15.56 -19.90
N GLN A 170 18.82 -15.66 -20.02
CA GLN A 170 19.48 -16.04 -21.27
C GLN A 170 19.17 -17.49 -21.65
N GLN A 171 19.10 -18.40 -20.68
CA GLN A 171 18.69 -19.78 -20.90
C GLN A 171 17.24 -19.84 -21.38
N LEU A 172 16.32 -19.15 -20.71
CA LEU A 172 14.92 -19.06 -21.12
C LEU A 172 14.77 -18.51 -22.55
N ILE A 173 15.53 -17.47 -22.91
CA ILE A 173 15.55 -16.93 -24.27
C ILE A 173 16.06 -17.98 -25.26
N GLN A 174 17.11 -18.73 -24.91
CA GLN A 174 17.62 -19.82 -25.74
C GLN A 174 16.56 -20.89 -25.95
N ASP A 175 15.92 -21.37 -24.87
CA ASP A 175 14.87 -22.39 -24.92
C ASP A 175 13.68 -21.94 -25.78
N ILE A 176 13.27 -20.67 -25.66
CA ILE A 176 12.22 -20.07 -26.51
C ILE A 176 12.69 -20.00 -27.98
N SER A 177 13.94 -19.62 -28.22
CA SER A 177 14.48 -19.44 -29.58
C SER A 177 14.81 -20.76 -30.28
N SER A 178 15.12 -21.82 -29.54
CA SER A 178 15.35 -23.18 -30.05
C SER A 178 14.06 -23.97 -30.24
N GLY A 179 12.95 -23.46 -29.69
CA GLY A 179 11.64 -24.12 -29.72
C GLY A 179 11.46 -25.22 -28.67
N ASP A 180 12.32 -25.29 -27.66
CA ASP A 180 12.23 -26.22 -26.52
C ASP A 180 11.44 -25.66 -25.33
N PHE A 181 10.93 -24.42 -25.43
CA PHE A 181 10.07 -23.83 -24.41
C PHE A 181 8.61 -24.23 -24.58
N ASP A 182 8.17 -25.19 -23.78
CA ASP A 182 6.78 -25.71 -23.71
C ASP A 182 5.88 -24.91 -22.74
N GLY A 183 6.33 -23.73 -22.30
CA GLY A 183 5.65 -22.90 -21.29
C GLY A 183 4.72 -21.83 -21.85
N LEU A 184 4.46 -21.84 -23.16
CA LEU A 184 3.40 -21.03 -23.76
C LEU A 184 2.09 -21.77 -23.51
N LEU A 185 1.22 -21.20 -22.67
CA LEU A 185 -0.15 -21.68 -22.54
C LEU A 185 -0.77 -21.71 -23.94
N ASP A 186 -1.35 -22.84 -24.32
CA ASP A 186 -2.17 -22.89 -25.52
C ASP A 186 -3.42 -22.02 -25.36
N ASP A 187 -4.13 -21.78 -26.46
CA ASP A 187 -5.30 -20.89 -26.46
C ASP A 187 -6.39 -21.39 -25.49
N ASP A 188 -6.50 -22.69 -25.25
CA ASP A 188 -7.50 -23.29 -24.36
C ASP A 188 -7.08 -23.14 -22.88
N GLU A 189 -5.81 -23.38 -22.55
CA GLU A 189 -5.25 -23.16 -21.21
C GLU A 189 -5.23 -21.68 -20.82
N ALA A 190 -4.97 -20.78 -21.77
CA ALA A 190 -5.03 -19.34 -21.55
C ALA A 190 -6.46 -18.86 -21.25
N VAL A 191 -7.46 -19.45 -21.91
CA VAL A 191 -8.88 -19.16 -21.65
C VAL A 191 -9.32 -19.71 -20.30
N GLU A 192 -8.89 -20.92 -19.91
CA GLU A 192 -9.17 -21.46 -18.58
C GLU A 192 -8.50 -20.63 -17.46
N ALA A 193 -7.24 -20.22 -17.65
CA ALA A 193 -6.55 -19.33 -16.71
C ALA A 193 -7.26 -17.98 -16.58
N ALA A 194 -7.71 -17.39 -17.70
CA ALA A 194 -8.52 -16.17 -17.69
C ALA A 194 -9.87 -16.37 -16.99
N GLY A 195 -10.52 -17.52 -17.20
CA GLY A 195 -11.76 -17.90 -16.52
C GLY A 195 -11.58 -17.99 -15.01
N ASN A 196 -10.54 -18.68 -14.55
CA ASN A 196 -10.20 -18.82 -13.14
C ASN A 196 -9.88 -17.46 -12.48
N ILE A 197 -9.20 -16.57 -13.21
CA ILE A 197 -8.91 -15.20 -12.74
C ILE A 197 -10.21 -14.36 -12.66
N LEU A 198 -11.11 -14.48 -13.63
CA LEU A 198 -12.39 -13.77 -13.62
C LEU A 198 -13.32 -14.30 -12.53
N GLU A 199 -13.32 -15.60 -12.26
CA GLU A 199 -14.07 -16.21 -11.17
C GLU A 199 -13.53 -15.78 -9.80
N LEU A 200 -12.20 -15.73 -9.66
CA LEU A 200 -11.56 -15.18 -8.46
C LEU A 200 -11.90 -13.69 -8.29
N ALA A 201 -11.90 -12.90 -9.37
CA ALA A 201 -12.25 -11.48 -9.35
C ALA A 201 -13.75 -11.23 -9.06
N ALA A 202 -14.63 -12.14 -9.46
CA ALA A 202 -16.06 -12.10 -9.14
C ALA A 202 -16.37 -12.57 -7.70
N SER A 203 -15.41 -13.24 -7.05
CA SER A 203 -15.51 -13.65 -5.65
C SER A 203 -14.99 -12.61 -4.65
N LEU A 204 -14.43 -11.51 -5.16
CA LEU A 204 -14.00 -10.32 -4.41
C LEU A 204 -15.10 -9.26 -4.39
#